data_AF-A0A8J7YML6-F1
#
_entry.id   AF-A0A8J7YML6-F1
#
_cell.length_a   1.000
_cell.length_b   1.000
_cell.length_c   1.000
_cell.angle_alpha   90.00
_cell.angle_beta   90.00
_cell.angle_gamma   90.00
#
_symmetry.space_group_name_H-M   'P 1'
#
loop_
_entity.id
_entity.type
_entity.pdbx_description
1 polymer ?
#
loop_
_entity_poly.entity_id
_entity_poly.type
_entity_poly.pdbx_seq_one_letter_code
_entity_poly.pdbx_strand_id
1 'polypeptide(L)'
;MGDRDHAIEALEHLRAIQAAESDKSVIKQHRRDAIQHVETLVAELERSTREESSAEAVERPDDWDDDEEWEDKLESAREKAGISASKGTLTTKTINGREYYYLQWRDGDKVKSQYVAPVDPA
;
A
#
# COMPACT_ATOMS: atom_id res chain seq x y z
N MET A 1 14.08 -15.57 4.11
CA MET A 1 14.47 -14.69 3.00
C MET A 1 13.45 -13.58 2.97
N GLY A 2 13.89 -12.32 2.89
CA GLY A 2 12.96 -11.19 2.74
C GLY A 2 12.83 -10.79 1.27
N ASP A 3 11.93 -9.86 0.97
CA ASP A 3 11.70 -9.29 -0.38
C ASP A 3 13.01 -8.94 -1.11
N ARG A 4 13.97 -8.39 -0.35
CA ARG A 4 15.30 -8.03 -0.85
C ARG A 4 16.11 -9.23 -1.33
N ASP A 5 16.05 -10.36 -0.63
CA ASP A 5 16.77 -11.58 -1.02
C ASP A 5 16.21 -12.12 -2.33
N HIS A 6 14.88 -12.22 -2.47
CA HIS A 6 14.23 -12.65 -3.71
C HIS A 6 14.59 -11.77 -4.91
N ALA A 7 14.66 -10.44 -4.71
CA ALA A 7 15.08 -9.51 -5.76
C ALA A 7 16.56 -9.68 -6.16
N ILE A 8 17.44 -9.95 -5.19
CA ILE A 8 18.87 -10.19 -5.44
C ILE A 8 19.06 -11.50 -6.22
N GLU A 9 18.41 -12.58 -5.79
CA GLU A 9 18.51 -13.88 -6.44
C GLU A 9 18.00 -13.81 -7.89
N ALA A 10 16.84 -13.18 -8.13
CA ALA A 10 16.33 -12.97 -9.49
C ALA A 10 17.33 -12.20 -10.39
N LEU A 11 17.97 -11.16 -9.86
CA LEU A 11 19.00 -10.38 -10.56
C LEU A 11 20.24 -11.22 -10.89
N GLU A 12 20.67 -12.09 -9.99
CA GLU A 12 21.81 -12.99 -10.22
C GLU A 12 21.51 -13.99 -11.35
N HIS A 13 20.32 -14.58 -11.37
CA HIS A 13 19.90 -15.47 -12.45
C HIS A 13 19.79 -14.74 -13.81
N LEU A 14 19.27 -13.51 -13.84
CA LEU A 14 19.22 -12.69 -15.06
C LEU A 14 20.62 -12.31 -15.56
N ARG A 15 21.55 -11.99 -14.66
CA ARG A 15 22.96 -11.73 -15.02
C ARG A 15 23.66 -12.96 -15.57
N ALA A 16 23.37 -14.15 -15.03
CA ALA A 16 23.89 -15.40 -15.55
C ALA A 16 23.40 -15.68 -16.99
N ILE A 17 22.14 -15.31 -17.31
CA ILE A 17 21.61 -15.38 -18.68
C ILE A 17 22.28 -14.34 -19.59
N GLN A 18 22.46 -13.10 -19.12
CA GLN A 18 23.05 -12.02 -19.90
C GLN A 18 24.52 -12.26 -20.24
N ALA A 19 25.26 -12.92 -19.34
CA ALA A 19 26.66 -13.29 -19.54
C ALA A 19 26.87 -14.54 -20.42
N ALA A 20 25.79 -15.19 -20.88
CA ALA A 20 25.87 -16.53 -21.43
C ALA A 20 26.39 -16.60 -22.89
N GLU A 21 27.57 -17.18 -23.05
CA GLU A 21 27.96 -18.12 -24.13
C GLU A 21 27.58 -19.58 -23.77
N SER A 22 26.75 -19.78 -22.74
CA SER A 22 26.47 -21.07 -22.11
C SER A 22 25.34 -21.89 -22.78
N ASP A 23 25.32 -23.20 -22.49
CA ASP A 23 24.36 -24.16 -23.07
C ASP A 23 22.88 -23.75 -22.85
N LYS A 24 22.03 -23.97 -23.86
CA LYS A 24 20.59 -23.66 -23.83
C LYS A 24 19.86 -24.25 -22.62
N SER A 25 20.32 -25.39 -22.10
CA SER A 25 19.74 -26.03 -20.91
C SER A 25 19.97 -25.18 -19.66
N VAL A 26 21.18 -24.64 -19.49
CA VAL A 26 21.57 -23.78 -18.36
C VAL A 26 20.81 -22.46 -18.39
N ILE A 27 20.69 -21.84 -19.56
CA ILE A 27 19.91 -20.60 -19.76
C ILE A 27 18.44 -20.82 -19.39
N LYS A 28 17.84 -21.96 -19.79
CA LYS A 28 16.45 -22.30 -19.42
C LYS A 28 16.27 -22.45 -17.92
N GLN A 29 17.24 -23.06 -17.24
CA GLN A 29 17.20 -23.23 -15.78
C GLN A 29 17.24 -21.88 -15.07
N HIS A 30 18.25 -21.04 -15.36
CA HIS A 30 18.31 -19.70 -14.74
C HIS A 30 17.08 -18.86 -15.03
N ARG A 31 16.46 -18.99 -16.22
CA ARG A 31 15.22 -18.26 -16.53
C ARG A 31 14.06 -18.72 -15.66
N ARG A 32 13.95 -20.03 -15.43
CA ARG A 32 12.92 -20.61 -14.55
C ARG A 32 13.10 -20.15 -13.12
N ASP A 33 14.33 -20.20 -12.60
CA ASP A 33 14.64 -19.76 -11.24
C ASP A 33 14.36 -18.25 -11.07
N ALA A 34 14.77 -17.40 -12.03
CA ALA A 34 14.47 -15.97 -12.00
C ALA A 34 12.96 -15.68 -11.95
N ILE A 35 12.17 -16.38 -12.77
CA ILE A 35 10.70 -16.24 -12.75
C ILE A 35 10.15 -16.63 -11.37
N GLN A 36 10.60 -17.75 -10.80
CA GLN A 36 10.13 -18.23 -9.51
C GLN A 36 10.44 -17.25 -8.37
N HIS A 37 11.63 -16.64 -8.35
CA HIS A 37 11.98 -15.62 -7.35
C HIS A 37 11.13 -14.35 -7.52
N VAL A 38 10.86 -13.91 -8.74
CA VAL A 38 9.98 -12.76 -9.01
C VAL A 38 8.53 -13.06 -8.61
N GLU A 39 8.00 -14.24 -8.93
CA GLU A 39 6.65 -14.65 -8.53
C GLU A 39 6.51 -14.70 -7.00
N THR A 40 7.52 -15.19 -6.31
CA THR A 40 7.55 -15.23 -4.84
C THR A 40 7.59 -13.82 -4.26
N LEU A 41 8.44 -12.95 -4.81
CA LEU A 41 8.52 -11.54 -4.40
C LEU A 41 7.18 -10.82 -4.59
N VAL A 42 6.50 -11.03 -5.72
CA VAL A 42 5.18 -10.45 -5.97
C VAL A 42 4.17 -10.92 -4.92
N ALA A 43 4.13 -12.23 -4.65
CA ALA A 43 3.21 -12.79 -3.67
C ALA A 43 3.48 -12.27 -2.24
N GLU A 44 4.75 -12.10 -1.84
CA GLU A 44 5.11 -11.54 -0.53
C GLU A 44 4.76 -10.05 -0.40
N LEU A 45 4.98 -9.27 -1.47
CA LEU A 45 4.59 -7.86 -1.52
C LEU A 45 3.07 -7.67 -1.48
N GLU A 46 2.31 -8.47 -2.22
CA GLU A 46 0.85 -8.45 -2.19
C GLU A 46 0.31 -8.84 -0.81
N ARG A 47 0.93 -9.85 -0.18
CA ARG A 47 0.58 -10.27 1.18
C ARG A 47 0.87 -9.17 2.20
N SER A 48 2.07 -8.58 2.17
CA SER A 48 2.45 -7.48 3.06
C SER A 48 1.54 -6.27 2.86
N THR A 49 1.23 -5.92 1.61
CA THR A 49 0.30 -4.83 1.28
C THR A 49 -1.10 -5.12 1.84
N ARG A 50 -1.58 -6.36 1.74
CA ARG A 50 -2.88 -6.76 2.30
C ARG A 50 -2.88 -6.75 3.83
N GLU A 51 -1.82 -7.22 4.46
CA GLU A 51 -1.67 -7.20 5.92
C GLU A 51 -1.57 -5.76 6.46
N GLU A 52 -0.82 -4.88 5.80
CA GLU A 52 -0.77 -3.44 6.11
C GLU A 52 -2.11 -2.73 5.82
N SER A 53 -2.83 -3.14 4.77
CA SER A 53 -4.17 -2.62 4.48
C SER A 53 -5.21 -3.07 5.51
N SER A 54 -5.06 -4.26 6.08
CA SER A 54 -6.00 -4.83 7.05
C SER A 54 -5.69 -4.40 8.50
N ALA A 55 -4.45 -4.06 8.82
CA ALA A 55 -4.03 -3.65 10.15
C ALA A 55 -4.25 -2.15 10.45
N GLU A 56 -4.43 -1.33 9.41
CA GLU A 56 -4.61 0.13 9.51
C GLU A 56 -5.79 0.65 8.66
N ALA A 57 -6.78 -0.21 8.39
CA ALA A 57 -8.04 0.26 7.83
C ALA A 57 -8.70 1.21 8.84
N VAL A 58 -8.81 2.49 8.46
CA VAL A 58 -9.57 3.47 9.24
C VAL A 58 -11.02 3.01 9.26
N GLU A 59 -11.42 2.41 10.39
CA GLU A 59 -12.79 1.94 10.62
C GLU A 59 -13.77 3.11 10.56
N ARG A 60 -14.98 2.81 10.09
CA ARG A 60 -16.09 3.76 10.08
C ARG A 60 -16.38 4.22 11.51
N PRO A 61 -16.44 5.54 11.76
CA PRO A 61 -16.91 6.07 13.04
C PRO A 61 -18.35 5.63 13.33
N ASP A 62 -18.69 5.45 14.61
CA ASP A 62 -20.02 5.00 15.06
C ASP A 62 -21.13 5.98 14.63
N ASP A 63 -20.82 7.29 14.59
CA ASP A 63 -21.72 8.37 14.19
C ASP A 63 -22.01 8.44 12.67
N TRP A 64 -21.42 7.57 11.87
CA TRP A 64 -21.64 7.56 10.42
C TRP A 64 -22.62 6.45 10.03
N ASP A 65 -23.77 6.79 9.44
CA ASP A 65 -24.84 5.83 9.17
C ASP A 65 -24.49 4.82 8.05
N ASP A 66 -23.75 5.24 7.03
CA ASP A 66 -23.56 4.48 5.79
C ASP A 66 -22.10 4.06 5.56
N ASP A 67 -21.83 2.75 5.55
CA ASP A 67 -20.49 2.20 5.39
C ASP A 67 -19.95 2.39 3.97
N GLU A 68 -20.81 2.23 2.95
CA GLU A 68 -20.43 2.41 1.55
C GLU A 68 -20.09 3.88 1.25
N GLU A 69 -20.88 4.83 1.77
CA GLU A 69 -20.57 6.25 1.63
C GLU A 69 -19.29 6.63 2.39
N TRP A 70 -19.07 6.06 3.57
CA TRP A 70 -17.84 6.27 4.33
C TRP A 70 -16.59 5.85 3.54
N GLU A 71 -16.63 4.65 2.96
CA GLU A 71 -15.53 4.12 2.15
C GLU A 71 -15.25 5.03 0.95
N ASP A 72 -16.28 5.53 0.25
CA ASP A 72 -16.13 6.51 -0.85
C ASP A 72 -15.47 7.81 -0.39
N LYS A 73 -15.91 8.39 0.74
CA LYS A 73 -15.30 9.63 1.28
C LYS A 73 -13.84 9.41 1.62
N LEU A 74 -13.53 8.29 2.24
CA LEU A 74 -12.18 7.95 2.68
C LEU A 74 -11.26 7.68 1.49
N GLU A 75 -11.74 6.94 0.48
CA GLU A 75 -11.02 6.71 -0.78
C GLU A 75 -10.77 8.03 -1.52
N SER A 76 -11.80 8.88 -1.66
CA SER A 76 -11.66 10.21 -2.28
C SER A 76 -10.65 11.09 -1.54
N ALA A 77 -10.63 11.03 -0.20
CA ALA A 77 -9.64 11.74 0.60
C ALA A 77 -8.22 11.20 0.39
N ARG A 78 -8.04 9.88 0.34
CA ARG A 78 -6.75 9.22 0.06
C ARG A 78 -6.22 9.57 -1.33
N GLU A 79 -7.09 9.54 -2.34
CA GLU A 79 -6.73 9.91 -3.72
C GLU A 79 -6.26 11.37 -3.79
N LYS A 80 -7.01 12.30 -3.17
CA LYS A 80 -6.61 13.72 -3.08
C LYS A 80 -5.31 13.94 -2.32
N ALA A 81 -5.09 13.13 -1.28
CA ALA A 81 -3.86 13.15 -0.49
C ALA A 81 -2.66 12.52 -1.22
N GLY A 82 -2.90 11.69 -2.23
CA GLY A 82 -1.86 10.91 -2.90
C GLY A 82 -1.20 9.89 -1.98
N ILE A 83 -1.94 9.37 -0.99
CA ILE A 83 -1.42 8.41 0.00
C ILE A 83 -2.05 7.03 -0.19
N SER A 84 -1.31 5.99 0.19
CA SER A 84 -1.82 4.61 0.17
C SER A 84 -2.95 4.41 1.18
N ALA A 85 -3.81 3.42 0.95
CA ALA A 85 -4.95 3.14 1.83
C ALA A 85 -4.53 2.85 3.29
N SER A 86 -3.35 2.26 3.49
CA SER A 86 -2.76 1.99 4.81
C SER A 86 -2.12 3.21 5.47
N LYS A 87 -2.14 4.40 4.83
CA LYS A 87 -1.53 5.61 5.38
C LYS A 87 -2.58 6.59 5.87
N GLY A 88 -2.33 7.11 7.06
CA GLY A 88 -3.05 8.22 7.64
C GLY A 88 -4.04 7.78 8.71
N THR A 89 -4.13 8.57 9.76
CA THR A 89 -5.02 8.34 10.90
C THR A 89 -6.19 9.30 10.81
N LEU A 90 -7.39 8.81 11.09
CA LEU A 90 -8.56 9.67 11.19
C LEU A 90 -8.47 10.54 12.46
N THR A 91 -8.77 11.83 12.32
CA THR A 91 -8.76 12.79 13.41
C THR A 91 -9.97 13.71 13.28
N THR A 92 -10.73 13.84 14.35
CA THR A 92 -11.84 14.78 14.43
C THR A 92 -11.33 16.17 14.78
N LYS A 93 -11.78 17.19 14.03
CA LYS A 93 -11.49 18.59 14.31
C LYS A 93 -12.78 19.40 14.46
N THR A 94 -12.87 20.14 15.55
CA THR A 94 -13.95 21.09 15.79
C THR A 94 -13.58 22.46 15.21
N ILE A 95 -14.34 22.93 14.22
CA ILE A 95 -14.17 24.22 13.56
C ILE A 95 -15.53 24.93 13.56
N ASN A 96 -15.60 26.14 14.13
CA ASN A 96 -16.84 26.92 14.27
C ASN A 96 -18.00 26.17 14.96
N GLY A 97 -17.69 25.34 15.96
CA GLY A 97 -18.69 24.56 16.69
C GLY A 97 -19.27 23.37 15.90
N ARG A 98 -18.67 23.02 14.77
CA ARG A 98 -19.00 21.82 13.97
C ARG A 98 -17.80 20.90 13.93
N GLU A 99 -18.04 19.60 13.91
CA GLU A 99 -16.99 18.59 13.90
C GLU A 99 -16.82 17.98 12.50
N TYR A 100 -15.57 17.73 12.14
CA TYR A 100 -15.20 17.21 10.83
C TYR A 100 -14.12 16.15 10.95
N TYR A 101 -14.24 15.11 10.15
CA TYR A 101 -13.24 14.07 9.99
C TYR A 101 -12.15 14.48 9.01
N TYR A 102 -10.90 14.38 9.46
CA TYR A 102 -9.70 14.61 8.68
C TYR A 102 -8.82 13.37 8.68
N LEU A 103 -8.25 13.04 7.52
CA LEU A 103 -7.21 12.04 7.38
C LEU A 103 -5.85 12.74 7.55
N GLN A 104 -5.08 12.35 8.57
CA GLN A 104 -3.81 12.99 8.90
C GLN A 104 -2.64 12.02 8.75
N TRP A 105 -1.60 12.41 8.02
CA TRP A 105 -0.40 11.60 7.81
C TRP A 105 0.88 12.43 7.93
N ARG A 106 2.02 11.76 8.08
CA ARG A 106 3.34 12.39 7.99
C ARG A 106 3.92 12.22 6.61
N ASP A 107 4.36 13.32 6.03
CA ASP A 107 5.14 13.38 4.80
C ASP A 107 6.51 13.99 5.14
N GLY A 108 7.49 13.11 5.41
CA GLY A 108 8.78 13.50 5.95
C GLY A 108 8.66 14.16 7.33
N ASP A 109 9.04 15.43 7.42
CA ASP A 109 8.99 16.23 8.65
C ASP A 109 7.65 17.00 8.83
N LYS A 110 6.78 16.98 7.80
CA LYS A 110 5.54 17.76 7.81
C LYS A 110 4.34 16.87 8.08
N VAL A 111 3.48 17.31 9.01
CA VAL A 111 2.15 16.72 9.20
C VAL A 111 1.21 17.33 8.18
N LYS A 112 0.56 16.47 7.38
CA LYS A 112 -0.45 16.82 6.38
C LYS A 112 -1.80 16.31 6.84
N SER A 113 -2.86 17.04 6.47
CA SER A 113 -4.24 16.66 6.78
C SER A 113 -5.14 16.91 5.58
N GLN A 114 -6.00 15.95 5.25
CA GLN A 114 -6.97 16.01 4.18
C GLN A 114 -8.38 15.87 4.76
N TYR A 115 -9.30 16.71 4.30
CA TYR A 115 -10.70 16.63 4.68
C TYR A 115 -11.35 15.36 4.10
N VAL A 116 -12.12 14.65 4.94
CA VAL A 116 -12.89 13.45 4.58
C VAL A 116 -14.37 13.78 4.50
N ALA A 117 -14.98 14.10 5.65
CA ALA A 117 -16.43 14.25 5.79
C ALA A 117 -16.78 15.09 7.05
N PRO A 118 -18.00 15.63 7.19
CA PRO A 118 -18.48 16.12 8.49
C PRO A 118 -18.57 14.96 9.50
N VAL A 119 -18.74 15.24 10.79
CA VAL A 119 -19.07 14.19 11.78
C VAL A 119 -20.56 13.89 11.81
N ASP A 120 -21.36 14.94 11.65
CA ASP A 120 -22.82 14.90 11.58
C ASP A 120 -23.22 15.21 10.13
N PRO A 121 -23.45 14.20 9.28
CA PRO A 121 -24.03 14.41 7.97
C PRO A 121 -25.52 14.72 8.15
N ALA A 122 -25.91 15.97 7.89
CA ALA A 122 -27.30 16.46 8.00
C ALA A 122 -28.25 15.83 6.97
#